data_AF-A0A2P5Z4A1-F1
#
_entry.id   AF-A0A2P5Z4A1-F1
#
_cell.length_a   1.000
_cell.length_b   1.000
_cell.length_c   1.000
_cell.angle_alpha   90.00
_cell.angle_beta   90.00
_cell.angle_gamma   90.00
#
_symmetry.space_group_name_H-M   'P 1'
#
loop_
_entity.id
_entity.type
_entity.pdbx_description
1 polymer ?
#
loop_
_entity_poly.entity_id
_entity_poly.type
_entity_poly.pdbx_seq_one_letter_code
_entity_poly.pdbx_strand_id
1 'polypeptide(L)'
;MPTDPQDLQRDLAETLHGAAAYNDKGYAWLGHHARQIADMQHRFQTHLTELVARLGEARLGPALSTAIASGAAARDGSGDYVVLCEQIFGRARVRR
;
A
#
# COMPACT_ATOMS: atom_id res chain seq x y z
N MET A 1 4.67 15.92 9.50
CA MET A 1 4.19 14.53 9.66
C MET A 1 2.67 14.58 9.73
N PRO A 2 1.94 13.83 8.89
CA PRO A 2 0.48 13.84 8.92
C PRO A 2 -0.02 13.30 10.26
N THR A 3 -0.59 14.17 11.08
CA THR A 3 -1.15 13.80 12.39
C THR A 3 -2.63 13.47 12.33
N ASP A 4 -3.27 13.75 11.20
CA ASP A 4 -4.70 13.48 10.98
C ASP A 4 -4.91 12.03 10.49
N PRO A 5 -5.83 11.27 11.11
CA PRO A 5 -6.18 9.93 10.65
C PRO A 5 -6.62 9.84 9.19
N GLN A 6 -7.24 10.86 8.61
CA GLN A 6 -7.64 10.88 7.20
C GLN A 6 -6.43 11.02 6.27
N ASP A 7 -5.42 11.79 6.67
CA ASP A 7 -4.18 11.88 5.90
C ASP A 7 -3.45 10.52 5.91
N LEU A 8 -3.40 9.83 7.06
CA LEU A 8 -2.82 8.50 7.14
C LEU A 8 -3.58 7.46 6.28
N GLN A 9 -4.91 7.54 6.22
CA GLN A 9 -5.72 6.67 5.36
C GLN A 9 -5.45 6.96 3.88
N ARG A 10 -5.30 8.23 3.50
CA ARG A 10 -4.94 8.62 2.14
C ARG A 10 -3.55 8.11 1.78
N ASP A 11 -2.56 8.31 2.64
CA ASP A 11 -1.19 7.84 2.43
C ASP A 11 -1.13 6.31 2.30
N LEU A 12 -1.96 5.59 3.07
CA LEU A 12 -2.13 4.14 2.95
C LEU A 12 -2.67 3.74 1.58
N ALA A 13 -3.78 4.36 1.16
CA ALA A 13 -4.38 4.10 -0.14
C ALA A 13 -3.44 4.42 -1.31
N GLU A 14 -2.75 5.57 -1.26
CA GLU A 14 -1.76 5.98 -2.26
C GLU A 14 -0.58 5.00 -2.33
N THR A 15 -0.09 4.53 -1.19
CA THR A 15 1.00 3.54 -1.14
C THR A 15 0.58 2.20 -1.74
N LEU A 16 -0.64 1.73 -1.44
CA LEU A 16 -1.20 0.50 -2.03
C LEU A 16 -1.39 0.63 -3.54
N HIS A 17 -1.89 1.78 -4.01
CA HIS A 17 -1.99 2.07 -5.44
C HIS A 17 -0.62 2.08 -6.12
N GLY A 18 0.38 2.69 -5.48
CA GLY A 18 1.76 2.72 -5.96
C GLY A 18 2.35 1.31 -6.10
N ALA A 19 2.13 0.45 -5.10
CA ALA A 19 2.54 -0.95 -5.15
C ALA A 19 1.85 -1.70 -6.30
N ALA A 20 0.52 -1.61 -6.38
CA ALA A 20 -0.28 -2.24 -7.43
C ALA A 20 0.19 -1.83 -8.83
N ALA A 21 0.30 -0.53 -9.10
CA ALA A 21 0.74 0.00 -10.39
C ALA A 21 2.19 -0.38 -10.72
N TYR A 22 3.07 -0.38 -9.71
CA TYR A 22 4.47 -0.77 -9.90
C TYR A 22 4.59 -2.25 -10.27
N ASN A 23 3.86 -3.13 -9.58
CA ASN A 23 3.90 -4.57 -9.82
C ASN A 23 3.08 -4.97 -11.06
N ASP A 24 2.05 -4.22 -11.44
CA ASP A 24 1.36 -4.33 -12.75
C ASP A 24 2.19 -3.69 -13.87
N LYS A 25 3.37 -4.26 -14.12
CA LYS A 25 4.29 -3.88 -15.20
C LYS A 25 4.95 -2.50 -15.07
N GLY A 26 4.67 -1.70 -14.06
CA GLY A 26 5.39 -0.44 -13.81
C GLY A 26 6.91 -0.65 -13.71
N TYR A 27 7.36 -1.72 -13.05
CA TYR A 27 8.78 -2.09 -13.01
C TYR A 27 9.36 -2.35 -14.41
N ALA A 28 8.59 -2.91 -15.33
CA ALA A 28 9.04 -3.24 -16.68
C ALA A 28 9.21 -1.96 -17.50
N TRP A 29 8.31 -1.00 -17.37
CA TRP A 29 8.43 0.32 -18.02
C TRP A 29 9.63 1.12 -17.50
N LEU A 30 9.97 0.96 -16.22
CA LEU A 30 11.15 1.57 -15.62
C LEU A 30 12.45 0.80 -15.92
N GLY A 31 12.37 -0.36 -16.59
CA GLY A 31 13.53 -1.21 -16.85
C GLY A 31 14.17 -1.77 -15.59
N HIS A 32 13.43 -1.89 -14.49
CA HIS A 32 13.95 -2.40 -13.22
C HIS A 32 14.19 -3.90 -13.27
N HIS A 33 15.37 -4.32 -12.79
CA HIS A 33 15.72 -5.73 -12.65
C HIS A 33 15.31 -6.29 -11.27
N ALA A 34 15.44 -7.61 -11.08
CA ALA A 34 14.98 -8.32 -9.88
C ALA A 34 15.38 -7.66 -8.55
N ARG A 35 16.64 -7.22 -8.40
CA ARG A 35 17.08 -6.53 -7.18
C ARG A 35 16.38 -5.17 -6.97
N GLN A 36 16.20 -4.36 -8.01
CA GLN A 36 15.47 -3.08 -7.90
C GLN A 36 13.98 -3.31 -7.61
N ILE A 37 13.40 -4.39 -8.14
CA ILE A 37 12.02 -4.80 -7.82
C ILE A 37 11.91 -5.13 -6.34
N ALA A 38 12.80 -5.98 -5.83
CA ALA A 38 12.83 -6.33 -4.41
C ALA A 38 13.04 -5.09 -3.51
N ASP A 39 13.96 -4.19 -3.90
CA ASP A 39 14.21 -2.96 -3.16
C ASP A 39 12.98 -2.04 -3.12
N MET A 40 12.26 -1.91 -4.24
CA MET A 40 11.04 -1.11 -4.29
C MET A 40 9.89 -1.74 -3.48
N GLN A 41 9.68 -3.05 -3.61
CA GLN A 41 8.70 -3.77 -2.81
C GLN A 41 9.01 -3.68 -1.31
N HIS A 42 10.30 -3.70 -0.95
CA HIS A 42 10.71 -3.48 0.44
C HIS A 42 10.38 -2.06 0.91
N ARG A 43 10.58 -1.03 0.09
CA ARG A 43 10.19 0.35 0.43
C ARG A 43 8.68 0.50 0.64
N PHE A 44 7.86 -0.09 -0.24
CA PHE A 44 6.41 -0.14 -0.04
C PHE A 44 6.06 -0.83 1.28
N GLN A 45 6.67 -1.99 1.55
CA GLN A 45 6.43 -2.75 2.77
C GLN A 45 6.75 -1.95 4.04
N THR A 46 7.89 -1.27 4.06
CA THR A 46 8.31 -0.43 5.19
C THR A 46 7.29 0.68 5.42
N HIS A 47 6.89 1.39 4.36
CA HIS A 47 5.93 2.49 4.50
C HIS A 47 4.54 2.01 4.94
N LEU A 48 4.05 0.89 4.39
CA LEU A 48 2.79 0.29 4.83
C LEU A 48 2.83 -0.11 6.30
N THR A 49 3.94 -0.69 6.76
CA THR A 49 4.12 -1.10 8.16
C THR A 49 4.12 0.10 9.11
N GLU A 50 4.78 1.20 8.72
CA GLU A 50 4.75 2.46 9.47
C GLU A 50 3.34 3.06 9.56
N LEU A 51 2.58 3.02 8.46
CA LEU A 51 1.20 3.50 8.43
C LEU A 51 0.28 2.65 9.30
N VAL A 52 0.45 1.32 9.30
CA VAL A 52 -0.28 0.40 10.20
C VAL A 52 0.01 0.74 11.66
N ALA A 53 1.26 0.96 12.03
CA ALA A 53 1.64 1.30 13.40
C ALA A 53 1.00 2.62 13.88
N ARG A 54 0.79 3.58 12.96
CA ARG A 54 0.19 4.89 13.27
C ARG A 54 -1.33 4.90 13.25
N LEU A 55 -1.96 4.16 12.33
CA LEU A 55 -3.42 4.01 12.24
C LEU A 55 -3.96 3.05 13.31
N GLY A 56 -3.20 2.00 13.63
CA GLY A 56 -3.59 0.90 14.49
C GLY A 56 -4.33 -0.21 13.72
N GLU A 57 -3.90 -1.45 13.92
CA GLU A 57 -4.41 -2.64 13.21
C GLU A 57 -5.94 -2.79 13.27
N ALA A 58 -6.56 -2.46 14.41
CA ALA A 58 -8.00 -2.56 14.60
C ALA A 58 -8.80 -1.75 13.57
N ARG A 59 -8.25 -0.65 13.06
CA ARG A 59 -8.91 0.19 12.05
C ARG A 59 -8.80 -0.35 10.64
N LEU A 60 -7.77 -1.15 10.35
CA LEU A 60 -7.58 -1.76 9.03
C LEU A 60 -8.35 -3.08 8.87
N GLY A 61 -8.80 -3.67 9.98
CA GLY A 61 -9.40 -5.00 9.95
C GLY A 61 -8.38 -6.12 9.66
N PRO A 62 -8.74 -7.37 9.98
CA PRO A 62 -7.80 -8.49 10.02
C PRO A 62 -7.22 -8.85 8.64
N ALA A 63 -7.99 -8.69 7.57
CA ALA A 63 -7.55 -9.06 6.23
C ALA A 63 -6.43 -8.13 5.73
N LEU A 64 -6.62 -6.82 5.84
CA LEU A 64 -5.64 -5.84 5.38
C LEU A 64 -4.42 -5.79 6.30
N SER A 65 -4.61 -5.91 7.62
CA SER A 65 -3.48 -5.98 8.55
C SER A 65 -2.59 -7.20 8.30
N THR A 66 -3.20 -8.38 8.06
CA THR A 66 -2.45 -9.61 7.73
C THR A 66 -1.71 -9.50 6.40
N ALA A 67 -2.34 -8.89 5.39
CA ALA A 67 -1.72 -8.68 4.09
C ALA A 67 -0.51 -7.75 4.16
N ILE A 68 -0.58 -6.69 4.97
CA ILE A 68 0.55 -5.81 5.21
C ILE A 68 1.61 -6.54 6.04
N ALA A 69 1.25 -7.23 7.13
CA ALA A 69 2.22 -7.94 7.97
C ALA A 69 3.00 -9.03 7.22
N SER A 70 2.37 -9.72 6.27
CA SER A 70 2.99 -10.77 5.44
C SER A 70 3.79 -10.24 4.24
N GLY A 71 3.64 -8.94 3.90
CA GLY A 71 4.23 -8.35 2.69
C GLY A 71 3.47 -8.65 1.40
N ALA A 72 2.29 -9.28 1.47
CA ALA A 72 1.45 -9.53 0.31
C ALA A 72 1.00 -8.21 -0.34
N ALA A 73 0.62 -7.21 0.47
CA ALA A 73 0.17 -5.92 -0.03
C ALA A 73 1.24 -5.15 -0.83
N ALA A 74 2.52 -5.26 -0.45
CA ALA A 74 3.62 -4.59 -1.14
C ALA A 74 3.98 -5.23 -2.49
N ARG A 75 3.58 -6.49 -2.69
CA ARG A 75 3.84 -7.28 -3.91
C ARG A 75 2.60 -7.42 -4.80
N ASP A 76 1.48 -6.89 -4.34
CA ASP A 76 0.22 -6.88 -5.05
C ASP A 76 0.39 -6.16 -6.38
N GLY A 77 -0.04 -6.80 -7.46
CA GLY A 77 -0.11 -6.25 -8.81
C GLY A 77 -1.52 -6.31 -9.40
N SER A 78 -2.51 -6.86 -8.69
CA SER A 78 -3.92 -6.83 -9.09
C SER A 78 -4.66 -5.63 -8.49
N GLY A 79 -4.16 -5.08 -7.38
CA GLY A 79 -4.82 -4.00 -6.65
C GLY A 79 -5.92 -4.50 -5.71
N ASP A 80 -5.92 -5.78 -5.35
CA ASP A 80 -6.92 -6.36 -4.44
C ASP A 80 -6.90 -5.65 -3.07
N TYR A 81 -5.72 -5.27 -2.59
CA TYR A 81 -5.60 -4.60 -1.30
C TYR A 81 -5.93 -3.11 -1.38
N VAL A 82 -5.88 -2.50 -2.57
CA VAL A 82 -6.45 -1.17 -2.80
C VAL A 82 -7.96 -1.22 -2.59
N VAL A 83 -8.64 -2.16 -3.26
CA VAL A 83 -10.10 -2.33 -3.15
C VAL A 83 -10.50 -2.60 -1.71
N LEU A 84 -9.76 -3.47 -1.01
CA LEU A 84 -10.01 -3.74 0.40
C LEU A 84 -9.87 -2.48 1.26
N CYS A 85 -8.83 -1.68 1.05
CA CYS A 85 -8.63 -0.41 1.75
C CYS A 85 -9.80 0.57 1.51
N GLU A 86 -10.28 0.68 0.26
CA GLU A 86 -11.43 1.52 -0.09
C GLU A 86 -12.74 1.04 0.56
N GLN A 87 -12.91 -0.27 0.76
CA GLN A 87 -14.08 -0.82 1.46
C GLN A 87 -14.08 -0.45 2.95
N ILE A 88 -12.90 -0.37 3.57
CA ILE A 88 -12.74 -0.08 5.00
C ILE A 88 -12.92 1.42 5.28
N PHE A 89 -12.26 2.28 4.50
CA PHE A 89 -12.20 3.73 4.77
C PHE A 89 -13.08 4.57 3.85
N GLY A 90 -13.69 3.95 2.84
CA GLY A 90 -14.33 4.66 1.73
C GLY A 90 -13.34 5.02 0.63
N ARG A 91 -13.85 5.35 -0.54
CA ARG A 91 -13.02 5.73 -1.70
C ARG A 91 -12.27 7.03 -1.42
N ALA A 92 -10.94 6.96 -1.35
CA ALA A 92 -10.11 8.15 -1.27
C ALA A 92 -10.26 8.94 -2.58
N ARG A 93 -10.58 10.24 -2.50
CA ARG A 93 -10.50 11.14 -3.67
C ARG A 93 -9.04 11.36 -4.01
N VAL A 94 -8.51 10.54 -4.91
CA VAL A 94 -7.20 10.77 -5.53
C VAL A 94 -7.29 12.07 -6.34
N ARG A 95 -6.45 13.07 -6.04
CA ARG A 95 -6.39 14.29 -6.86
C ARG A 95 -5.77 13.92 -8.21
N ARG A 96 -6.50 14.21 -9.29
CA ARG A 96 -5.96 14.24 -10.66
C ARG A 96 -4.92 15.34 -10.80
#